data_AF-V5XJE7-F1
#
_entry.id   AF-V5XJE7-F1
#
_cell.length_a   1.000
_cell.length_b   1.000
_cell.length_c   1.000
_cell.angle_alpha   90.00
_cell.angle_beta   90.00
_cell.angle_gamma   90.00
#
_symmetry.space_group_name_H-M   'P 1'
#
loop_
_entity.id
_entity.type
_entity.pdbx_description
1 polymer ?
#
loop_
_entity_poly.entity_id
_entity_poly.type
_entity_poly.pdbx_seq_one_letter_code
_entity_poly.pdbx_strand_id
1 'polypeptide(L)' 'MSNERHLAHLRSKDEPLVALVGMIRHAVSDPVRSAGGSKADVEAIAVAAAYAAWCWGAATDESAPQPLRCG' A
#
# COMPACT_ATOMS: atom_id res chain seq x y z
N MET A 1 4.31 1.95 -28.73
CA MET A 1 3.45 2.92 -28.00
C MET A 1 2.45 2.29 -27.02
N SER A 2 1.93 1.08 -27.21
CA SER A 2 1.00 0.46 -26.23
C SER A 2 1.69 -0.02 -24.94
N ASN A 3 2.95 -0.48 -25.03
CA ASN A 3 3.68 -1.07 -23.91
C ASN A 3 4.12 -0.03 -22.85
N GLU A 4 4.44 1.19 -23.27
CA GLU A 4 4.97 2.25 -22.40
C GLU A 4 3.90 2.86 -21.49
N ARG A 5 2.64 2.92 -21.95
CA ARG A 5 1.50 3.40 -21.16
C ARG A 5 1.13 2.41 -20.05
N HIS A 6 1.27 1.11 -20.32
CA HIS A 6 1.00 0.06 -19.33
C HIS A 6 2.07 0.02 -18.23
N LEU A 7 3.35 0.18 -18.61
CA LEU A 7 4.46 0.33 -17.66
C LEU A 7 4.34 1.59 -16.80
N ALA A 8 3.94 2.73 -17.39
CA ALA A 8 3.71 3.97 -16.64
C ALA A 8 2.56 3.84 -15.63
N HIS A 9 1.48 3.12 -16.00
CA HIS A 9 0.36 2.86 -15.09
C HIS A 9 0.74 1.93 -13.93
N LEU A 10 1.56 0.90 -14.19
CA LEU A 10 2.09 0.02 -13.14
C LEU A 10 3.02 0.77 -12.19
N ARG A 11 3.95 1.57 -12.71
CA ARG A 11 4.83 2.42 -11.89
C ARG A 11 4.07 3.41 -11.01
N SER A 12 3.00 4.01 -11.54
CA SER A 12 2.12 4.93 -10.81
C SER A 12 1.29 4.23 -9.74
N LYS A 13 1.01 2.92 -9.87
CA LYS A 13 0.30 2.11 -8.88
C LYS A 13 1.21 1.64 -7.74
N ASP A 14 2.50 1.48 -7.99
CA ASP A 14 3.50 1.17 -6.95
C ASP A 14 3.86 2.40 -6.09
N GLU A 15 3.78 3.60 -6.68
CA GLU A 15 4.04 4.88 -6.00
C GLU A 15 3.25 5.10 -4.68
N PRO A 16 1.93 4.86 -4.62
CA PRO A 16 1.17 4.98 -3.37
C PRO A 16 1.53 3.91 -2.33
N LEU A 17 1.86 2.67 -2.75
CA LEU A 17 2.27 1.61 -1.82
C LEU A 17 3.62 1.95 -1.18
N VAL A 18 4.59 2.41 -1.99
CA VAL A 18 5.91 2.83 -1.51
C VAL A 18 5.79 4.02 -0.55
N ALA A 19 4.93 4.99 -0.86
CA ALA A 19 4.65 6.11 0.03
C ALA A 19 4.04 5.65 1.38
N LEU A 20 3.10 4.70 1.33
CA LEU A 20 2.48 4.13 2.52
C LEU A 20 3.48 3.37 3.40
N VAL A 21 4.36 2.55 2.80
CA VAL A 21 5.46 1.89 3.52
C VAL A 21 6.34 2.94 4.21
N GLY A 22 6.70 4.03 3.52
CA GLY A 22 7.50 5.12 4.09
C GLY A 22 6.83 5.77 5.31
N MET A 23 5.53 6.06 5.23
CA MET A 23 4.77 6.64 6.35
C MET A 23 4.71 5.69 7.55
N ILE A 24 4.39 4.42 7.34
CA ILE A 24 4.29 3.43 8.42
C ILE A 24 5.66 3.21 9.05
N ARG A 25 6.72 3.10 8.24
CA ARG A 25 8.10 2.99 8.71
C ARG A 25 8.47 4.12 9.66
N HIS A 26 8.12 5.36 9.32
CA HIS A 26 8.36 6.51 10.18
C HIS A 26 7.60 6.39 11.51
N ALA A 27 6.31 6.02 11.46
CA ALA A 27 5.46 5.87 12.63
C ALA A 27 5.91 4.75 13.59
N VAL A 28 6.41 3.62 13.06
CA VAL A 28 6.76 2.43 13.89
C VAL A 28 8.23 2.39 14.29
N SER A 29 9.09 3.24 13.71
CA SER A 29 10.54 3.22 13.98
C SER A 29 10.87 3.32 15.47
N ASP A 30 10.29 4.30 16.16
CA ASP A 30 10.59 4.55 17.58
C ASP A 30 9.97 3.47 18.50
N PRO A 31 8.69 3.07 18.33
CA PRO A 31 8.12 1.94 19.08
C PRO A 31 8.91 0.64 18.93
N VAL A 32 9.29 0.27 17.70
CA VAL A 32 10.01 -0.99 17.44
C VAL A 32 11.41 -0.95 18.04
N ARG A 33 12.13 0.16 17.92
CA ARG A 33 13.44 0.31 18.58
C ARG A 33 13.32 0.29 20.10
N SER A 34 12.29 0.91 20.67
CA SER A 34 12.03 0.88 22.11
C SER A 34 11.73 -0.54 22.62
N ALA A 35 11.19 -1.40 21.75
CA ALA A 35 10.98 -2.82 22.04
C ALA A 35 12.24 -3.68 21.81
N GLY A 36 13.38 -3.07 21.47
CA GLY A 36 14.63 -3.78 21.15
C GLY A 36 14.74 -4.28 19.71
N GLY A 37 13.80 -3.91 18.84
CA GLY A 37 13.75 -4.30 17.43
C GLY A 37 14.81 -3.61 16.56
N SER A 38 15.23 -4.32 15.53
CA SER A 38 16.22 -3.87 14.56
C SER A 38 15.60 -3.05 13.41
N LYS A 39 16.45 -2.46 12.58
CA LYS A 39 16.02 -1.81 11.33
C LYS A 39 15.29 -2.78 10.39
N ALA A 40 15.67 -4.06 10.40
CA ALA A 40 15.00 -5.08 9.59
C ALA A 40 13.56 -5.33 10.07
N ASP A 41 13.35 -5.32 11.39
CA ASP A 41 12.01 -5.49 11.98
C ASP A 41 11.09 -4.32 11.63
N VAL A 42 11.62 -3.09 11.69
CA VAL A 42 10.90 -1.88 11.27
C VAL A 42 10.45 -1.99 9.80
N GLU A 43 11.33 -2.44 8.92
CA GLU A 43 11.01 -2.56 7.48
C GLU A 43 9.98 -3.68 7.24
N ALA A 44 10.14 -4.83 7.90
CA ALA A 44 9.22 -5.96 7.78
C ALA A 44 7.80 -5.58 8.23
N ILE A 45 7.68 -4.88 9.36
CA ILE A 45 6.40 -4.39 9.88
C ILE A 45 5.78 -3.37 8.92
N ALA A 46 6.57 -2.42 8.42
CA ALA A 46 6.07 -1.38 7.52
C ALA A 46 5.53 -1.96 6.20
N VAL A 47 6.24 -2.92 5.60
CA VAL A 47 5.82 -3.61 4.38
C VAL A 47 4.55 -4.44 4.62
N ALA A 48 4.52 -5.23 5.70
CA ALA A 48 3.36 -6.06 6.02
C ALA A 48 2.10 -5.23 6.29
N ALA A 49 2.24 -4.16 7.07
CA ALA A 49 1.12 -3.27 7.39
C ALA A 49 0.64 -2.47 6.16
N ALA A 50 1.56 -1.97 5.32
CA ALA A 50 1.19 -1.30 4.07
C ALA A 50 0.44 -2.25 3.13
N TYR A 51 0.92 -3.49 2.98
CA TYR A 51 0.27 -4.49 2.16
C TYR A 51 -1.12 -4.86 2.70
N ALA A 52 -1.25 -5.08 4.01
CA ALA A 52 -2.54 -5.36 4.64
C ALA A 52 -3.55 -4.21 4.45
N ALA A 53 -3.10 -2.97 4.64
CA ALA A 53 -3.92 -1.78 4.40
C ALA A 53 -4.31 -1.63 2.92
N TRP A 54 -3.40 -1.95 2.00
CA TRP A 54 -3.67 -1.96 0.57
C TRP A 54 -4.68 -3.04 0.18
N CYS A 55 -4.54 -4.27 0.71
CA CYS A 55 -5.52 -5.33 0.54
C CYS A 55 -6.91 -4.92 1.06
N TRP A 56 -6.96 -4.21 2.18
CA TRP A 56 -8.22 -3.71 2.73
C TRP A 56 -8.85 -2.63 1.85
N GLY A 57 -8.04 -1.71 1.30
CA GLY A 57 -8.50 -0.71 0.35
C GLY A 57 -8.97 -1.33 -0.98
N ALA A 58 -8.24 -2.31 -1.50
CA ALA A 58 -8.60 -3.04 -2.71
C ALA A 58 -9.89 -3.88 -2.53
N ALA A 59 -10.13 -4.42 -1.33
CA ALA A 59 -11.36 -5.16 -1.02
C ALA A 59 -12.63 -4.29 -1.07
N THR A 60 -12.51 -2.97 -0.91
CA THR A 60 -13.65 -2.04 -1.02
C THR A 60 -14.02 -1.67 -2.46
N ASP A 61 -13.14 -1.92 -3.43
CA ASP A 61 -13.39 -1.68 -4.86
C ASP A 61 -14.23 -2.82 -5.47
N GLU A 62 -14.10 -4.05 -4.95
CA GLU A 62 -14.82 -5.23 -5.46
C GLU A 62 -16.32 -5.26 -5.12
N SER A 63 -16.80 -4.38 -4.23
CA SER A 63 -18.21 -4.35 -3.76
C SER A 63 -18.99 -3.08 -4.12
N ALA A 64 -18.51 -2.25 -5.05
CA ALA A 64 -19.36 -1.18 -5.58
C ALA A 64 -20.46 -1.79 -6.48
N PRO A 65 -21.75 -1.75 -6.11
CA PRO A 65 -22.80 -2.08 -7.07
C PRO A 65 -22.69 -1.09 -8.23
N GLN A 66 -22.47 -1.64 -9.42
CA GLN A 66 -22.60 -0.93 -10.70
C GLN A 66 -23.88 -0.07 -10.61
N PRO A 67 -23.86 1.24 -10.93
CA PRO A 67 -25.09 2.02 -10.92
C PRO A 67 -26.04 1.43 -11.96
N LEU A 68 -27.07 0.72 -11.49
CA LEU A 68 -28.21 0.31 -12.31
C LEU A 68 -28.79 1.58 -12.92
N ARG A 69 -28.51 1.80 -14.21
CA ARG A 69 -29.22 2.78 -15.01
C ARG A 69 -30.64 2.27 -15.18
N CYS A 70 -31.60 2.84 -14.45
CA CYS A 70 -33.00 2.76 -14.81
C CYS A 70 -33.22 3.63 -16.05
N GLY A 71 -33.61 2.98 -17.15
CA GLY A 71 -34.21 3.58 -18.33
C GLY A 71 -35.61 3.04 -18.50
#